data_AF-A0A2N1SK45-F1
#
_entry.id   AF-A0A2N1SK45-F1
#
_cell.length_a   1.000
_cell.length_b   1.000
_cell.length_c   1.000
_cell.angle_alpha   90.00
_cell.angle_beta   90.00
_cell.angle_gamma   90.00
#
_symmetry.space_group_name_H-M   'P 1'
#
loop_
_entity.id
_entity.type
_entity.pdbx_description
1 polymer ?
#
loop_
_entity_poly.entity_id
_entity_poly.type
_entity_poly.pdbx_seq_one_letter_code
_entity_poly.pdbx_strand_id
1 'polypeptide(L)'
;MAKDGTNRGGARVGAGRKPKALSEKIHDGRAARVVQLPEAPELEGADMPEVKYYMTVTQKSGIELDAAEVFQETWDWLKTRRCENLVSSQIIHQYAMAVARWIQCEMAVSEYGFLAKHPTTGAAIASPYVAMSREYMKQVNQIWYQIFQIVKENNATSYQGANPQDDLMERLLTARR
;
A
#
# COMPACT_ATOMS: atom_id res chain seq x y z
N MET A 1 -11.50 5.90 32.50
CA MET A 1 -12.23 5.18 33.56
C MET A 1 -13.51 5.92 33.86
N ALA A 2 -14.66 5.23 33.90
CA ALA A 2 -15.88 5.81 34.45
C ALA A 2 -15.74 5.94 35.99
N LYS A 3 -16.62 6.74 36.62
CA LYS A 3 -16.65 6.96 38.08
C LYS A 3 -16.84 5.67 38.92
N ASP A 4 -17.21 4.57 38.28
CA ASP A 4 -17.43 3.21 38.83
C ASP A 4 -16.21 2.27 38.60
N GLY A 5 -15.09 2.75 38.05
CA GLY A 5 -13.91 1.91 37.82
C GLY A 5 -14.07 0.83 36.74
N THR A 6 -15.28 0.62 36.20
CA THR A 6 -15.52 -0.31 35.10
C THR A 6 -15.07 0.28 33.76
N ASN A 7 -14.21 -0.45 33.04
CA ASN A 7 -13.75 -0.12 31.70
C ASN A 7 -14.86 -0.43 30.67
N ARG A 8 -15.91 0.41 30.64
CA ARG A 8 -17.05 0.29 29.70
C ARG A 8 -16.75 0.76 28.27
N GLY A 9 -15.47 0.90 27.91
CA GLY A 9 -15.07 1.14 26.53
C GLY A 9 -14.75 -0.18 25.86
N GLY A 10 -15.61 -0.66 24.96
CA GLY A 10 -15.25 -1.77 24.06
C GLY A 10 -13.97 -1.45 23.28
N ALA A 11 -13.28 -2.48 22.80
CA ALA A 11 -12.06 -2.33 22.01
C ALA A 11 -12.32 -1.38 20.82
N ARG A 12 -11.74 -0.18 20.88
CA ARG A 12 -11.78 0.77 19.77
C ARG A 12 -10.61 0.46 18.84
N VAL A 13 -10.83 0.54 17.53
CA VAL A 13 -9.74 0.47 16.55
C VAL A 13 -8.70 1.56 16.91
N GLY A 14 -7.48 1.14 17.26
CA GLY A 14 -6.41 2.04 17.70
C GLY A 14 -6.31 2.29 19.22
N ALA A 15 -7.17 1.70 20.05
CA ALA A 15 -7.01 1.73 21.51
C ALA A 15 -6.03 0.64 21.98
N GLY A 16 -5.03 1.05 22.77
CA GLY A 16 -3.99 0.17 23.32
C GLY A 16 -2.61 0.38 22.69
N ARG A 17 -1.61 -0.36 23.19
CA ARG A 17 -0.25 -0.31 22.65
C ARG A 17 -0.25 -0.97 21.26
N LYS A 18 0.35 -0.32 20.26
CA LYS A 18 0.55 -0.91 18.92
C LYS A 18 1.21 -2.29 19.07
N PRO A 19 0.75 -3.32 18.32
CA PRO A 19 1.37 -4.63 18.36
C PRO A 19 2.85 -4.53 17.95
N LYS A 20 3.73 -5.12 18.76
CA LYS A 20 5.17 -5.22 18.50
C LYS A 20 5.44 -6.14 17.31
N ALA A 21 6.54 -5.89 16.61
CA ALA A 21 7.01 -6.78 15.52
C ALA A 21 7.27 -8.20 16.03
N LEU A 22 7.29 -9.21 15.15
CA LEU A 22 7.64 -10.56 15.55
C LEU A 22 9.05 -10.63 16.15
N SER A 23 10.02 -9.98 15.50
CA SER A 23 11.39 -9.83 16.00
C SER A 23 11.44 -9.26 17.42
N GLU A 24 10.72 -8.17 17.68
CA GLU A 24 10.64 -7.54 19.00
C GLU A 24 9.98 -8.46 20.04
N LYS A 25 8.95 -9.23 19.66
CA LYS A 25 8.31 -10.21 20.57
C LYS A 25 9.29 -11.32 20.95
N ILE A 26 10.08 -11.80 19.98
CA ILE A 26 11.13 -12.81 20.20
C ILE A 26 12.21 -12.25 21.14
N HIS A 27 12.71 -11.04 20.89
CA HIS A 27 13.71 -10.39 21.73
C HIS A 27 13.22 -10.10 23.16
N ASP A 28 11.95 -9.73 23.33
CA ASP A 28 11.33 -9.49 24.63
C ASP A 28 11.01 -10.78 25.42
N GLY A 29 11.24 -11.98 24.86
CA GLY A 29 10.87 -13.25 25.47
C GLY A 29 9.35 -13.44 25.65
N ARG A 30 8.53 -12.71 24.88
CA ARG A 30 7.06 -12.80 24.94
C ARG A 30 6.57 -13.94 24.07
N ALA A 31 5.44 -14.55 24.45
CA ALA A 31 4.78 -15.57 23.64
C ALA A 31 4.47 -15.01 22.24
N ALA A 32 5.25 -15.45 21.26
CA ALA A 32 5.10 -15.12 19.86
C ALA A 32 4.37 -16.27 19.18
N ARG A 33 3.16 -16.02 18.66
CA ARG A 33 2.49 -16.98 17.79
C ARG A 33 3.11 -16.84 16.41
N VAL A 34 4.15 -17.63 16.16
CA VAL A 34 4.60 -17.90 14.79
C VAL A 34 3.47 -18.71 14.15
N VAL A 35 2.97 -18.27 13.01
CA VAL A 35 2.15 -19.14 12.16
C VAL A 35 3.10 -20.24 11.69
N GLN A 36 3.16 -21.34 12.42
CA GLN A 36 3.85 -22.54 11.98
C GLN A 36 3.02 -23.11 10.83
N LEU A 37 3.41 -22.74 9.62
CA LEU A 37 3.02 -23.47 8.43
C LEU A 37 3.51 -24.92 8.62
N PRO A 38 2.73 -25.93 8.23
CA PRO A 38 3.16 -27.32 8.26
C PRO A 38 4.52 -27.45 7.54
N GLU A 39 5.30 -28.46 7.97
CA GLU A 39 6.64 -28.76 7.47
C GLU A 39 6.69 -28.56 5.95
N ALA A 40 7.64 -27.72 5.52
CA ALA A 40 7.63 -27.15 4.17
C ALA A 40 7.41 -28.26 3.13
N PRO A 41 6.31 -28.23 2.35
CA PRO A 41 6.37 -28.88 1.06
C PRO A 41 7.58 -28.29 0.32
N GLU A 42 8.16 -29.04 -0.63
CA GLU A 42 9.21 -28.55 -1.52
C GLU A 42 8.99 -27.07 -1.84
N LEU A 43 10.06 -26.26 -1.83
CA LEU A 43 10.04 -24.83 -2.17
C LEU A 43 9.52 -24.66 -3.60
N GLU A 44 8.21 -24.78 -3.79
CA GLU A 44 7.50 -24.38 -4.98
C GLU A 44 7.50 -22.86 -4.92
N GLY A 45 8.36 -22.24 -5.73
CA GLY A 45 8.26 -20.81 -5.94
C GLY A 45 6.85 -20.53 -6.44
N ALA A 46 6.04 -19.83 -5.64
CA ALA A 46 4.73 -19.42 -6.11
C ALA A 46 4.93 -18.53 -7.35
N ASP A 47 4.33 -18.95 -8.45
CA ASP A 47 4.30 -18.13 -9.66
C ASP A 47 3.53 -16.85 -9.37
N MET A 48 4.03 -15.75 -9.91
CA MET A 48 3.39 -14.46 -9.75
C MET A 48 1.98 -14.53 -10.35
N PRO A 49 0.94 -14.07 -9.62
CA PRO A 49 -0.39 -14.00 -10.17
C PRO A 49 -0.41 -13.16 -11.45
N GLU A 50 -1.26 -13.56 -12.38
CA GLU A 50 -1.40 -12.84 -13.65
C GLU A 50 -1.80 -11.38 -13.44
N VAL A 51 -1.07 -10.47 -14.08
CA VAL A 51 -1.43 -9.05 -14.17
C VAL A 51 -2.79 -8.96 -14.84
N LYS A 52 -3.77 -8.37 -14.14
CA LYS A 52 -5.14 -8.31 -14.65
C LYS A 52 -5.26 -7.31 -15.79
N TYR A 53 -6.12 -7.63 -16.75
CA TYR A 53 -6.38 -6.79 -17.93
C TYR A 53 -6.59 -5.31 -17.59
N TYR A 54 -7.38 -5.00 -16.55
CA TYR A 54 -7.66 -3.61 -16.15
C TYR A 54 -6.43 -2.79 -15.72
N MET A 55 -5.30 -3.45 -15.46
CA MET A 55 -4.03 -2.84 -15.05
C MET A 55 -3.17 -2.44 -16.26
N THR A 56 -3.47 -2.98 -17.45
CA THR A 56 -2.75 -2.71 -18.69
C THR A 56 -3.57 -1.91 -19.70
N VAL A 57 -4.81 -1.53 -19.34
CA VAL A 57 -5.68 -0.75 -20.22
C VAL A 57 -5.09 0.64 -20.47
N THR A 58 -4.93 0.97 -21.74
CA THR A 58 -4.50 2.31 -22.18
C THR A 58 -5.54 3.36 -21.82
N GLN A 59 -5.07 4.51 -21.35
CA GLN A 59 -5.95 5.57 -20.92
C GLN A 59 -6.32 6.52 -22.05
N LYS A 60 -7.38 7.31 -21.84
CA LYS A 60 -7.80 8.35 -22.80
C LYS A 60 -6.68 9.37 -23.09
N SER A 61 -5.79 9.62 -22.13
CA SER A 61 -4.62 10.49 -22.31
C SER A 61 -3.55 9.88 -23.21
N GLY A 62 -3.64 8.60 -23.55
CA GLY A 62 -2.60 7.86 -24.28
C GLY A 62 -1.42 7.42 -23.41
N ILE A 63 -1.40 7.83 -22.12
CA ILE A 63 -0.36 7.45 -21.16
C ILE A 63 -0.65 6.04 -20.66
N GLU A 64 0.38 5.19 -20.67
CA GLU A 64 0.31 3.85 -20.10
C GLU A 64 0.14 3.90 -18.58
N LEU A 65 -0.49 2.89 -18.01
CA LEU A 65 -0.73 2.84 -16.57
C LEU A 65 0.39 2.06 -15.88
N ASP A 66 1.10 2.70 -14.96
CA ASP A 66 2.21 2.08 -14.20
C ASP A 66 1.78 0.92 -13.27
N ALA A 67 0.50 0.56 -13.23
CA ALA A 67 -0.04 -0.43 -12.30
C ALA A 67 0.56 -1.83 -12.52
N ALA A 68 0.86 -2.21 -13.77
CA ALA A 68 1.45 -3.52 -14.04
C ALA A 68 2.86 -3.65 -13.42
N GLU A 69 3.69 -2.62 -13.56
CA GLU A 69 5.05 -2.59 -13.01
C GLU A 69 5.02 -2.53 -11.47
N VAL A 70 4.20 -1.66 -10.87
CA VAL A 70 4.06 -1.58 -9.41
C VAL A 70 3.65 -2.92 -8.80
N PHE A 71 2.77 -3.66 -9.49
CA PHE A 71 2.36 -4.98 -9.05
C PHE A 71 3.50 -5.98 -9.04
N GLN A 72 4.31 -6.02 -10.11
CA GLN A 72 5.46 -6.91 -10.23
C GLN A 72 6.50 -6.62 -9.13
N GLU A 73 6.87 -5.35 -8.96
CA GLU A 73 7.83 -4.95 -7.92
C GLU A 73 7.33 -5.28 -6.51
N THR A 74 6.05 -5.02 -6.23
CA THR A 74 5.47 -5.34 -4.92
C THR A 74 5.46 -6.84 -4.68
N TRP A 75 5.15 -7.64 -5.70
CA TRP A 75 5.19 -9.10 -5.62
C TRP A 75 6.60 -9.62 -5.39
N ASP A 76 7.59 -9.15 -6.15
CA ASP A 76 8.99 -9.55 -6.00
C ASP A 76 9.55 -9.15 -4.63
N TRP A 77 9.15 -7.99 -4.12
CA TRP A 77 9.46 -7.55 -2.77
C TRP A 77 8.85 -8.48 -1.70
N LEU A 78 7.65 -9.01 -1.92
CA LEU A 78 7.05 -10.00 -1.03
C LEU A 78 7.73 -11.37 -1.14
N LYS A 79 8.08 -11.80 -2.36
CA LYS A 79 8.73 -13.07 -2.66
C LYS A 79 10.13 -13.17 -2.03
N THR A 80 10.92 -12.10 -2.13
CA THR A 80 12.23 -12.00 -1.45
C THR A 80 12.12 -12.13 0.07
N ARG A 81 10.93 -11.88 0.64
CA ARG A 81 10.63 -11.94 2.08
C ARG A 81 9.82 -13.18 2.47
N ARG A 82 9.55 -14.11 1.54
CA ARG A 82 8.72 -15.30 1.76
C ARG A 82 7.32 -14.98 2.31
N CYS A 83 6.77 -13.84 1.91
CA CYS A 83 5.46 -13.34 2.34
C CYS A 83 4.43 -13.31 1.21
N GLU A 84 4.79 -13.77 0.02
CA GLU A 84 3.95 -13.77 -1.20
C GLU A 84 2.65 -14.57 -1.02
N ASN A 85 2.70 -15.70 -0.30
CA ASN A 85 1.52 -16.52 -0.02
C ASN A 85 0.70 -15.99 1.18
N LEU A 86 1.24 -15.03 1.94
CA LEU A 86 0.58 -14.47 3.12
C LEU A 86 -0.27 -13.24 2.78
N VAL A 87 0.01 -12.58 1.65
CA VAL A 87 -0.70 -11.41 1.19
C VAL A 87 -1.63 -11.82 0.05
N SER A 88 -2.92 -11.51 0.18
CA SER A 88 -3.88 -11.75 -0.90
C SER A 88 -3.49 -10.95 -2.15
N SER A 89 -3.43 -11.63 -3.31
CA SER A 89 -3.13 -11.00 -4.61
C SER A 89 -4.07 -9.83 -4.92
N GLN A 90 -5.31 -9.90 -4.46
CA GLN A 90 -6.29 -8.81 -4.59
C GLN A 90 -5.84 -7.51 -3.92
N ILE A 91 -5.18 -7.59 -2.77
CA ILE A 91 -4.67 -6.42 -2.03
C ILE A 91 -3.52 -5.78 -2.81
N ILE A 92 -2.66 -6.59 -3.43
CA ILE A 92 -1.53 -6.12 -4.24
C ILE A 92 -2.05 -5.44 -5.53
N HIS A 93 -3.06 -6.02 -6.20
CA HIS A 93 -3.69 -5.36 -7.34
C HIS A 93 -4.30 -4.00 -6.96
N GLN A 94 -4.99 -3.91 -5.82
CA GLN A 94 -5.56 -2.66 -5.34
C GLN A 94 -4.49 -1.63 -5.01
N TYR A 95 -3.39 -2.05 -4.39
CA TYR A 95 -2.24 -1.19 -4.13
C TYR A 95 -1.68 -0.61 -5.43
N ALA A 96 -1.37 -1.48 -6.40
CA ALA A 96 -0.79 -1.08 -7.67
C ALA A 96 -1.69 -0.12 -8.45
N MET A 97 -3.00 -0.37 -8.48
CA MET A 97 -3.96 0.53 -9.09
C MET A 97 -4.05 1.88 -8.37
N ALA A 98 -4.06 1.89 -7.03
CA ALA A 98 -4.13 3.12 -6.26
C ALA A 98 -2.88 3.99 -6.48
N VAL A 99 -1.70 3.37 -6.55
CA VAL A 99 -0.42 4.04 -6.86
C VAL A 99 -0.47 4.67 -8.25
N ALA A 100 -0.82 3.89 -9.27
CA ALA A 100 -0.82 4.38 -10.64
C ALA A 100 -1.86 5.51 -10.85
N ARG A 101 -3.01 5.44 -10.16
CA ARG A 101 -4.01 6.53 -10.17
C ARG A 101 -3.53 7.77 -9.43
N TRP A 102 -2.79 7.61 -8.34
CA TRP A 102 -2.18 8.74 -7.65
C TRP A 102 -1.16 9.46 -8.53
N ILE A 103 -0.26 8.71 -9.19
CA ILE A 103 0.72 9.26 -10.15
C ILE A 103 0.01 10.08 -11.24
N GLN A 104 -1.08 9.55 -11.80
CA GLN A 104 -1.87 10.29 -12.81
C GLN A 104 -2.48 11.58 -12.28
N CYS A 105 -2.94 11.59 -11.04
CA CYS A 105 -3.43 12.82 -10.42
C CYS A 105 -2.30 13.84 -10.25
N GLU A 106 -1.10 13.42 -9.84
CA GLU A 106 0.07 14.31 -9.73
C GLU A 106 0.52 14.86 -11.08
N MET A 107 0.51 14.03 -12.13
CA MET A 107 0.78 14.47 -13.51
C MET A 107 -0.26 15.49 -13.98
N ALA A 108 -1.55 15.23 -13.74
CA ALA A 108 -2.62 16.17 -14.09
C ALA A 108 -2.54 17.47 -13.29
N VAL A 109 -2.18 17.43 -12.01
CA VAL A 109 -1.93 18.64 -11.21
C VAL A 109 -0.75 19.44 -11.77
N SER A 110 0.30 18.77 -12.25
CA SER A 110 1.44 19.42 -12.88
C SER A 110 1.07 20.06 -14.23
N GLU A 111 0.20 19.42 -15.01
CA GLU A 111 -0.26 19.91 -16.31
C GLU A 111 -1.26 21.07 -16.19
N TYR A 112 -2.29 20.92 -15.35
CA TYR A 112 -3.41 21.86 -15.25
C TYR A 112 -3.30 22.87 -14.10
N GLY A 113 -2.36 22.65 -13.17
CA GLY A 113 -2.15 23.50 -12.00
C GLY A 113 -3.13 23.25 -10.84
N PHE A 114 -2.92 24.00 -9.76
CA PHE A 114 -3.68 23.86 -8.50
C PHE A 114 -5.05 24.55 -8.50
N LEU A 115 -5.27 25.49 -9.43
CA LEU A 115 -6.50 26.27 -9.53
C LEU A 115 -7.22 25.94 -10.84
N ALA A 116 -8.52 25.77 -10.78
CA ALA A 116 -9.39 25.56 -11.93
C ALA A 116 -10.54 26.58 -11.93
N LYS A 117 -11.36 26.59 -12.98
CA LYS A 117 -12.58 27.40 -13.04
C LYS A 117 -13.81 26.50 -12.91
N HIS A 118 -14.79 26.95 -12.14
CA HIS A 118 -16.06 26.25 -12.05
C HIS A 118 -16.79 26.28 -13.41
N PRO A 119 -17.29 25.13 -13.92
CA PRO A 119 -17.77 25.01 -15.30
C PRO A 119 -18.99 25.89 -15.62
N THR A 120 -19.81 26.24 -14.62
CA THR A 120 -21.02 27.03 -14.84
C THR A 120 -20.94 28.48 -14.36
N THR A 121 -20.06 28.80 -13.40
CA THR A 121 -19.98 30.13 -12.78
C THR A 121 -18.69 30.88 -13.12
N GLY A 122 -17.68 30.19 -13.66
CA GLY A 122 -16.37 30.77 -13.99
C GLY A 122 -15.52 31.18 -12.78
N ALA A 123 -16.04 31.02 -11.55
CA ALA A 123 -15.32 31.32 -10.32
C ALA A 123 -14.09 30.41 -10.16
N ALA A 124 -13.04 30.92 -9.51
CA ALA A 124 -11.86 30.13 -9.18
C ALA A 124 -12.20 29.05 -8.13
N ILE A 125 -11.78 27.82 -8.40
CA ILE A 125 -11.93 26.67 -7.51
C ILE A 125 -10.60 25.93 -7.40
N ALA A 126 -10.46 25.07 -6.40
CA ALA A 126 -9.35 24.12 -6.36
C ALA A 126 -9.48 23.11 -7.51
N SER A 127 -8.34 22.72 -8.09
CA SER A 127 -8.30 21.68 -9.12
C SER A 127 -8.87 20.36 -8.56
N PRO A 128 -9.79 19.70 -9.28
CA PRO A 128 -10.38 18.43 -8.84
C PRO A 128 -9.32 17.34 -8.66
N TYR A 129 -8.24 17.39 -9.45
CA TYR A 129 -7.13 16.43 -9.38
C TYR A 129 -6.37 16.51 -8.05
N VAL A 130 -6.34 17.68 -7.39
CA VAL A 130 -5.71 17.83 -6.06
C VAL A 130 -6.49 17.06 -5.00
N ALA A 131 -7.82 17.10 -5.05
CA ALA A 131 -8.67 16.35 -4.12
C ALA A 131 -8.57 14.84 -4.38
N MET A 132 -8.58 14.43 -5.65
CA MET A 132 -8.43 13.03 -6.04
C MET A 132 -7.05 12.46 -5.64
N SER A 133 -5.96 13.20 -5.87
CA SER A 133 -4.61 12.81 -5.45
C SER A 133 -4.57 12.48 -3.96
N ARG A 134 -5.13 13.36 -3.10
CA ARG A 134 -5.16 13.14 -1.65
C ARG A 134 -5.89 11.85 -1.26
N GLU A 135 -6.99 11.54 -1.93
CA GLU A 135 -7.76 10.32 -1.67
C GLU A 135 -7.00 9.06 -2.09
N TYR A 136 -6.39 9.06 -3.29
CA TYR A 136 -5.57 7.93 -3.72
C TYR A 136 -4.33 7.77 -2.85
N MET A 137 -3.67 8.86 -2.45
CA MET A 137 -2.53 8.79 -1.53
C MET A 137 -2.92 8.18 -0.18
N LYS A 138 -4.11 8.51 0.33
CA LYS A 138 -4.65 7.87 1.55
C LYS A 138 -4.89 6.38 1.34
N GLN A 139 -5.46 5.98 0.21
CA GLN A 139 -5.68 4.57 -0.13
C GLN A 139 -4.36 3.80 -0.29
N VAL A 140 -3.37 4.36 -0.98
CA VAL A 140 -2.00 3.82 -1.11
C VAL A 140 -1.41 3.54 0.26
N ASN A 141 -1.44 4.54 1.15
CA ASN A 141 -0.92 4.38 2.51
C ASN A 141 -1.68 3.31 3.31
N GLN A 142 -3.02 3.30 3.23
CA GLN A 142 -3.84 2.33 3.94
C GLN A 142 -3.54 0.89 3.49
N ILE A 143 -3.49 0.65 2.18
CA ILE A 143 -3.23 -0.67 1.63
C ILE A 143 -1.78 -1.08 1.92
N TRP A 144 -0.83 -0.16 1.79
CA TRP A 144 0.56 -0.42 2.14
C TRP A 144 0.71 -0.83 3.62
N TYR A 145 0.06 -0.13 4.55
CA TYR A 145 0.09 -0.51 5.95
C TYR A 145 -0.46 -1.92 6.19
N GLN A 146 -1.48 -2.34 5.44
CA GLN A 146 -1.98 -3.71 5.52
C GLN A 146 -0.93 -4.73 5.04
N ILE A 147 -0.34 -4.49 3.86
CA ILE A 147 0.72 -5.36 3.31
C ILE A 147 1.93 -5.41 4.26
N PHE A 148 2.42 -4.25 4.69
CA PHE A 148 3.59 -4.13 5.54
C PHE A 148 3.36 -4.74 6.93
N GLN A 149 2.16 -4.64 7.49
CA GLN A 149 1.84 -5.26 8.78
C GLN A 149 1.92 -6.79 8.68
N ILE A 150 1.43 -7.39 7.58
CA ILE A 150 1.56 -8.84 7.34
C ILE A 150 3.04 -9.22 7.32
N VAL A 151 3.87 -8.49 6.57
CA VAL A 151 5.31 -8.77 6.51
C VAL A 151 5.97 -8.62 7.89
N LYS A 152 5.66 -7.56 8.63
CA LYS A 152 6.22 -7.28 9.96
C LYS A 152 5.84 -8.33 11.01
N GLU A 153 4.65 -8.90 10.90
CA GLU A 153 4.17 -9.93 11.82
C GLU A 153 4.74 -11.33 11.53
N ASN A 154 5.24 -11.56 10.31
CA ASN A 154 5.73 -12.87 9.88
C ASN A 154 7.25 -12.93 9.65
N ASN A 155 7.93 -11.78 9.61
CA ASN A 155 9.39 -11.74 9.47
C ASN A 155 10.08 -11.68 10.85
N ALA A 156 10.98 -12.61 11.12
CA ALA A 156 11.74 -12.69 12.37
C ALA A 156 12.85 -11.63 12.47
N THR A 157 13.20 -10.96 11.37
CA THR A 157 14.19 -9.87 11.34
C THR A 157 13.52 -8.50 11.27
N SER A 158 13.98 -7.56 12.12
CA SER A 158 13.56 -6.15 12.03
C SER A 158 14.11 -5.52 10.76
N TYR A 159 13.21 -4.98 9.94
CA TYR A 159 13.54 -4.42 8.64
C TYR A 159 13.96 -2.94 8.70
N GLN A 160 15.01 -2.55 7.94
CA GLN A 160 15.52 -1.17 7.79
C GLN A 160 15.93 -0.81 6.33
N GLY A 161 15.48 -1.55 5.31
CA GLY A 161 15.91 -1.34 3.90
C GLY A 161 14.89 -0.60 2.99
N ALA A 162 15.22 -0.47 1.70
CA ALA A 162 14.37 0.16 0.67
C ALA A 162 13.13 -0.69 0.30
N ASN A 163 11.94 -0.08 0.31
CA ASN A 163 10.68 -0.76 0.04
C ASN A 163 9.89 -0.10 -1.11
N PRO A 164 8.96 -0.81 -1.78
CA PRO A 164 8.16 -0.30 -2.89
C PRO A 164 7.45 1.04 -2.63
N GLN A 165 7.15 1.37 -1.36
CA GLN A 165 6.59 2.66 -1.02
C GLN A 165 7.61 3.79 -1.09
N ASP A 166 8.89 3.52 -0.82
CA ASP A 166 9.97 4.51 -0.88
C ASP A 166 10.21 4.96 -2.34
N ASP A 167 10.06 4.05 -3.31
CA ASP A 167 10.28 4.27 -4.74
C ASP A 167 9.12 5.07 -5.40
N LEU A 168 8.00 5.26 -4.70
CA LEU A 168 6.85 6.03 -5.20
C LEU A 168 7.22 7.46 -5.60
N MET A 169 8.12 8.10 -4.83
CA MET A 169 8.55 9.47 -5.10
C MET A 169 9.50 9.51 -6.31
N GLU A 170 10.34 8.49 -6.50
CA GLU A 170 11.23 8.38 -7.66
C GLU A 170 10.44 8.24 -8.96
N ARG A 171 9.33 7.50 -8.94
CA ARG A 171 8.43 7.34 -10.10
C ARG A 171 7.88 8.68 -10.61
N LEU A 172 7.57 9.62 -9.73
CA LEU A 172 7.14 10.97 -10.15
C LEU A 172 8.24 11.75 -10.88
N LEU A 173 9.51 11.47 -10.58
CA LEU A 173 10.66 12.10 -11.23
C LEU A 173 10.97 11.46 -12.59
N THR A 174 10.74 10.16 -12.75
CA THR A 174 10.97 9.42 -13.99
C THR A 174 9.82 9.53 -14.99
N ALA A 175 8.56 9.59 -14.53
CA ALA A 175 7.37 9.75 -15.38
C ALA A 175 7.35 11.05 -16.22
N ARG A 176 8.32 11.95 -16.00
CA ARG A 176 8.52 13.18 -16.77
C ARG A 176 9.40 12.98 -18.03
N ARG A 177 10.11 11.86 -18.17
CA ARG A 177 10.95 11.57 -19.34
C ARG A 177 10.14 10.92 -20.45
#